data_AF-A0A7M2QVL4-F1
#
_entry.id   AF-A0A7M2QVL4-F1
#
_cell.length_a   1.000
_cell.length_b   1.000
_cell.length_c   1.000
_cell.angle_alpha   90.00
_cell.angle_beta   90.00
_cell.angle_gamma   90.00
#
_symmetry.space_group_name_H-M   'P 1'
#
loop_
_entity.id
_entity.type
_entity.pdbx_description
1 polymer ?
#
loop_
_entity_poly.entity_id
_entity_poly.type
_entity_poly.pdbx_seq_one_letter_code
_entity_poly.pdbx_strand_id
1 'polypeptide(L)'
;MVELRTINQDNYEECLNLHTADTNADFVDSVAWSLAEAWVFYDDSRPFAIYADNVMVGYVLMYIGENNPQIINLMIDSRFQKRGYGSAAARLCVEYLWKEYNASRISLPVNSENITAQKFWSNIGFEITDDMEDGYLYMRLYIPEKYV
;
A
#
# COMPACT_ATOMS: atom_id res chain seq x y z
N MET A 1 2.14 -10.66 -15.20
CA MET A 1 1.20 -9.56 -14.88
C MET A 1 1.16 -9.40 -13.36
N VAL A 2 1.01 -8.17 -12.85
CA VAL A 2 0.88 -7.92 -11.40
C VAL A 2 -0.60 -7.92 -11.02
N GLU A 3 -0.94 -8.49 -9.87
CA GLU A 3 -2.31 -8.53 -9.36
C GLU A 3 -2.36 -8.46 -7.82
N LEU A 4 -3.52 -8.04 -7.29
CA LEU A 4 -3.83 -8.08 -5.86
C LEU A 4 -4.66 -9.34 -5.59
N ARG A 5 -4.26 -10.14 -4.60
CA ARG A 5 -5.01 -11.32 -4.16
C ARG A 5 -5.39 -11.19 -2.69
N THR A 6 -6.62 -11.52 -2.36
CA THR A 6 -7.08 -11.60 -0.97
C THR A 6 -6.21 -12.58 -0.19
N ILE A 7 -5.87 -12.19 1.04
CA ILE A 7 -5.11 -13.05 1.94
C ILE A 7 -6.09 -14.03 2.60
N ASN A 8 -5.72 -15.31 2.61
CA ASN A 8 -6.54 -16.40 3.11
C ASN A 8 -5.66 -17.51 3.71
N GLN A 9 -6.30 -18.61 4.12
CA GLN A 9 -5.61 -19.77 4.72
C GLN A 9 -4.52 -20.37 3.83
N ASP A 10 -4.62 -20.23 2.51
CA ASP A 10 -3.70 -20.86 1.56
C ASP A 10 -2.43 -20.03 1.32
N ASN A 11 -2.46 -18.72 1.58
CA ASN A 11 -1.35 -17.80 1.22
C ASN A 11 -0.82 -16.94 2.38
N TYR A 12 -1.43 -16.95 3.57
CA TYR A 12 -0.97 -16.10 4.67
C TYR A 12 0.46 -16.42 5.11
N GLU A 13 0.87 -17.69 5.13
CA GLU A 13 2.23 -18.10 5.50
C GLU A 13 3.28 -17.58 4.50
N GLU A 14 2.97 -17.58 3.20
CA GLU A 14 3.83 -16.99 2.18
C GLU A 14 4.01 -15.48 2.43
N CYS A 15 2.93 -14.81 2.84
CA CYS A 15 2.93 -13.38 3.17
C CYS A 15 3.81 -13.07 4.40
N LEU A 16 3.72 -13.89 5.45
CA LEU A 16 4.55 -13.75 6.65
C LEU A 16 6.06 -13.95 6.37
N ASN A 17 6.40 -14.62 5.27
CA ASN A 17 7.77 -14.88 4.85
C ASN A 17 8.32 -13.84 3.85
N LEU A 18 7.61 -12.72 3.62
CA LEU A 18 8.13 -11.63 2.80
C LEU A 18 9.29 -10.92 3.50
N HIS A 19 10.33 -10.62 2.73
CA HIS A 19 11.57 -10.04 3.25
C HIS A 19 11.57 -8.52 3.07
N THR A 20 11.57 -7.77 4.17
CA THR A 20 11.88 -6.33 4.14
C THR A 20 13.37 -6.14 3.86
N ALA A 21 13.72 -5.16 3.02
CA ALA A 21 15.12 -4.74 2.93
C ALA A 21 15.52 -4.05 4.24
N ASP A 22 16.72 -4.31 4.74
CA ASP A 22 17.22 -3.72 6.00
C ASP A 22 17.12 -2.19 6.01
N THR A 23 17.29 -1.54 4.85
CA THR A 23 17.19 -0.08 4.69
C THR A 23 15.78 0.50 4.81
N ASN A 24 14.74 -0.34 4.75
CA ASN A 24 13.33 0.07 4.84
C ASN A 24 12.65 -0.47 6.11
N ALA A 25 13.33 -1.31 6.90
CA ALA A 25 12.76 -1.94 8.09
C ALA A 25 12.31 -0.89 9.13
N ASP A 26 12.98 0.26 9.17
CA ASP A 26 12.68 1.33 10.14
C ASP A 26 11.41 2.13 9.78
N PHE A 27 10.86 1.99 8.56
CA PHE A 27 9.77 2.84 8.07
C PHE A 27 8.49 2.09 7.74
N VAL A 28 8.47 0.77 7.90
CA VAL A 28 7.39 -0.09 7.45
C VAL A 28 7.10 -1.15 8.51
N ASP A 29 5.85 -1.27 8.93
CA ASP A 29 5.46 -2.32 9.85
C ASP A 29 5.67 -3.70 9.23
N SER A 30 6.08 -4.66 10.05
CA SER A 30 6.15 -6.05 9.62
C SER A 30 4.80 -6.52 9.07
N VAL A 31 4.81 -7.42 8.09
CA VAL A 31 3.58 -8.00 7.53
C VAL A 31 2.74 -8.67 8.63
N ALA A 32 3.39 -9.30 9.61
CA ALA A 32 2.71 -9.91 10.76
C ALA A 32 1.92 -8.89 11.59
N TRP A 33 2.54 -7.74 11.89
CA TRP A 33 1.87 -6.64 12.60
C TRP A 33 0.71 -6.08 11.79
N SER A 34 0.93 -5.78 10.52
CA SER A 34 -0.10 -5.20 9.65
C SER A 34 -1.29 -6.13 9.43
N LEU A 35 -1.06 -7.45 9.36
CA LEU A 35 -2.15 -8.43 9.32
C LEU A 35 -2.94 -8.46 10.63
N ALA A 36 -2.29 -8.30 11.78
CA ALA A 36 -2.96 -8.22 13.07
C ALA A 36 -3.81 -6.93 13.18
N GLU A 37 -3.28 -5.79 12.73
CA GLU A 37 -4.05 -4.54 12.64
C GLU A 37 -5.26 -4.70 11.71
N ALA A 38 -5.05 -5.29 10.53
CA ALA A 38 -6.14 -5.54 9.58
C ALA A 38 -7.23 -6.45 10.16
N TRP A 39 -6.87 -7.38 11.05
CA TRP A 39 -7.84 -8.22 11.76
C TRP A 39 -8.63 -7.44 12.82
N VAL A 40 -7.96 -6.58 13.59
CA VAL A 40 -8.62 -5.77 14.63
C VAL A 40 -9.56 -4.73 14.00
N PHE A 41 -9.16 -4.13 12.89
CA PHE A 41 -9.93 -3.12 12.15
C PHE A 41 -10.56 -3.71 10.88
N TYR A 42 -11.09 -4.93 10.97
CA TYR A 42 -11.56 -5.72 9.83
C TYR A 42 -12.52 -4.98 8.90
N ASP A 43 -13.49 -4.26 9.45
CA ASP A 43 -14.53 -3.57 8.67
C ASP A 43 -13.94 -2.49 7.75
N ASP A 44 -12.88 -1.83 8.20
CA ASP A 44 -12.22 -0.72 7.50
C ASP A 44 -10.89 -1.11 6.83
N SER A 45 -10.42 -2.35 7.01
CA SER A 45 -9.11 -2.80 6.53
C SER A 45 -9.22 -3.76 5.36
N ARG A 46 -8.38 -3.55 4.34
CA ARG A 46 -8.33 -4.37 3.12
C ARG A 46 -6.88 -4.79 2.83
N PRO A 47 -6.40 -5.87 3.46
CA PRO A 47 -5.07 -6.41 3.18
C PRO A 47 -5.08 -7.24 1.89
N PHE A 48 -4.02 -7.10 1.08
CA PHE A 48 -3.81 -7.87 -0.13
C PHE A 48 -2.36 -8.34 -0.26
N ALA A 49 -2.20 -9.56 -0.76
CA ALA A 49 -0.93 -10.03 -1.28
C ALA A 49 -0.75 -9.53 -2.71
N ILE A 50 0.47 -9.14 -3.06
CA ILE A 50 0.84 -8.68 -4.40
C ILE A 50 1.53 -9.84 -5.10
N TYR A 51 0.95 -10.29 -6.22
CA TYR A 51 1.51 -11.37 -7.02
C TYR A 51 2.05 -10.86 -8.36
N ALA A 52 3.13 -11.47 -8.83
CA ALA A 52 3.62 -11.34 -10.19
C ALA A 52 3.88 -12.74 -10.75
N ASP A 53 3.18 -13.11 -11.82
CA ASP A 53 3.31 -14.41 -12.51
C ASP A 53 3.21 -15.61 -11.54
N ASN A 54 2.18 -15.60 -10.68
CA ASN A 54 1.92 -16.58 -9.62
C ASN A 54 2.94 -16.63 -8.47
N VAL A 55 3.88 -15.70 -8.38
CA VAL A 55 4.81 -15.57 -7.24
C VAL A 55 4.38 -14.40 -6.37
N MET A 56 4.27 -14.57 -5.06
CA MET A 56 4.04 -13.44 -4.16
C MET A 56 5.31 -12.58 -4.09
N VAL A 57 5.16 -11.30 -4.44
CA VAL A 57 6.26 -10.33 -4.49
C VAL A 57 6.10 -9.20 -3.47
N GLY A 58 4.98 -9.14 -2.76
CA GLY A 58 4.76 -8.08 -1.78
C GLY A 58 3.41 -8.17 -1.07
N TYR A 59 3.15 -7.13 -0.28
CA TYR A 59 1.97 -6.96 0.55
C TYR A 59 1.52 -5.50 0.51
N VAL A 60 0.22 -5.27 0.70
CA VAL A 60 -0.34 -3.94 0.94
C VAL A 60 -1.50 -4.04 1.92
N LEU A 61 -1.61 -3.04 2.80
CA LEU A 61 -2.84 -2.77 3.52
C LEU A 61 -3.50 -1.50 2.96
N MET A 62 -4.81 -1.52 2.82
CA MET A 62 -5.59 -0.31 2.54
C MET A 62 -6.60 -0.10 3.65
N TYR A 63 -6.84 1.16 3.98
CA TYR A 63 -7.84 1.57 4.96
C TYR A 63 -8.96 2.32 4.25
N ILE A 64 -10.22 2.03 4.55
CA ILE A 64 -11.40 2.65 3.92
C ILE A 64 -12.35 3.31 4.92
N GLY A 65 -11.96 3.35 6.21
CA GLY A 65 -12.76 4.00 7.24
C GLY A 65 -12.83 5.51 7.09
N GLU A 66 -13.82 6.11 7.75
CA GLU A 66 -14.01 7.56 7.88
C GLU A 66 -14.10 8.33 6.54
N ASN A 67 -14.50 7.67 5.45
CA ASN A 67 -14.48 8.24 4.09
C ASN A 67 -13.11 8.81 3.69
N ASN A 68 -12.02 8.24 4.21
CA ASN A 68 -10.66 8.62 3.86
C ASN A 68 -9.88 7.38 3.40
N PRO A 69 -10.07 6.95 2.14
CA PRO A 69 -9.33 5.82 1.58
C PRO A 69 -7.83 6.05 1.62
N GLN A 70 -7.08 5.08 2.14
CA GLN A 70 -5.63 5.16 2.28
C GLN A 70 -4.93 3.90 1.79
N ILE A 71 -3.69 4.08 1.31
CA ILE A 71 -2.73 2.99 1.10
C ILE A 71 -1.73 3.06 2.26
N ILE A 72 -1.80 2.09 3.17
CA ILE A 72 -1.00 2.02 4.39
C ILE A 72 -0.15 0.74 4.34
N ASN A 73 1.16 0.81 4.52
CA ASN A 73 2.04 -0.38 4.43
C ASN A 73 2.05 -1.12 3.06
N LEU A 74 2.36 -0.39 1.97
CA LEU A 74 2.76 -1.03 0.71
C LEU A 74 4.22 -1.46 0.77
N MET A 75 4.48 -2.76 0.67
CA MET A 75 5.83 -3.32 0.68
C MET A 75 6.04 -4.31 -0.46
N ILE A 76 7.24 -4.25 -1.06
CA ILE A 76 7.71 -5.23 -2.05
C ILE A 76 8.90 -5.95 -1.44
N ASP A 77 8.85 -7.27 -1.48
CA ASP A 77 9.91 -8.13 -0.99
C ASP A 77 11.25 -7.78 -1.67
N SER A 78 12.29 -7.67 -0.86
CA SER A 78 13.62 -7.17 -1.27
C SER A 78 14.20 -7.91 -2.47
N ARG A 79 13.86 -9.20 -2.65
CA ARG A 79 14.31 -10.04 -3.78
C ARG A 79 13.72 -9.59 -5.12
N PHE A 80 12.59 -8.88 -5.08
CA PHE A 80 11.80 -8.47 -6.25
C PHE A 80 11.75 -6.95 -6.47
N GLN A 81 12.43 -6.16 -5.64
CA GLN A 81 12.50 -4.70 -5.80
C GLN A 81 13.24 -4.26 -7.07
N LYS A 82 13.04 -3.00 -7.48
CA LYS A 82 13.64 -2.37 -8.68
C LYS A 82 13.25 -3.03 -10.02
N ARG A 83 12.14 -3.79 -10.03
CA ARG A 83 11.57 -4.44 -11.23
C ARG A 83 10.24 -3.85 -11.69
N GLY A 84 9.80 -2.73 -11.10
CA GLY A 84 8.54 -2.06 -11.43
C GLY A 84 7.30 -2.59 -10.69
N TYR A 85 7.40 -3.64 -9.88
CA TYR A 85 6.26 -4.22 -9.16
C TYR A 85 5.60 -3.26 -8.18
N GLY A 86 6.37 -2.43 -7.46
CA GLY A 86 5.81 -1.43 -6.55
C GLY A 86 4.90 -0.43 -7.28
N SER A 87 5.36 0.12 -8.42
CA SER A 87 4.55 1.05 -9.22
C SER A 87 3.32 0.39 -9.83
N ALA A 88 3.42 -0.87 -10.25
CA ALA A 88 2.28 -1.62 -10.76
C ALA A 88 1.25 -1.89 -9.66
N ALA A 89 1.70 -2.33 -8.47
CA ALA A 89 0.84 -2.57 -7.32
C ALA A 89 0.15 -1.29 -6.83
N ALA A 90 0.89 -0.18 -6.75
CA ALA A 90 0.32 1.12 -6.36
C ALA A 90 -0.81 1.57 -7.30
N ARG A 91 -0.66 1.37 -8.62
CA ARG A 91 -1.72 1.68 -9.60
C ARG A 91 -2.95 0.79 -9.41
N LEU A 92 -2.76 -0.50 -9.12
CA LEU A 92 -3.86 -1.41 -8.79
C LEU A 92 -4.58 -1.02 -7.50
N CYS A 93 -3.85 -0.54 -6.49
CA CYS A 93 -4.45 -0.03 -5.25
C CYS A 93 -5.32 1.20 -5.53
N VAL A 94 -4.82 2.15 -6.34
CA VAL A 94 -5.59 3.33 -6.76
C VAL A 94 -6.86 2.92 -7.52
N GLU A 95 -6.73 1.98 -8.46
CA GLU A 95 -7.86 1.47 -9.23
C GLU A 95 -8.90 0.75 -8.34
N TYR A 96 -8.45 -0.07 -7.39
CA TYR A 96 -9.32 -0.76 -6.43
C TYR A 96 -10.09 0.24 -5.56
N LEU A 97 -9.40 1.22 -4.96
CA LEU A 97 -10.04 2.24 -4.12
C LEU A 97 -11.02 3.11 -4.91
N TRP A 98 -10.68 3.44 -6.15
CA TRP A 98 -11.58 4.16 -7.04
C TRP A 98 -12.83 3.36 -7.38
N LYS A 99 -12.68 2.11 -7.85
CA LYS A 99 -13.80 1.29 -8.32
C LYS A 99 -14.71 0.80 -7.21
N GLU A 100 -14.13 0.30 -6.12
CA GLU A 100 -14.89 -0.37 -5.06
C GLU A 100 -15.42 0.62 -4.00
N TYR A 101 -14.77 1.78 -3.83
CA TYR A 101 -15.12 2.75 -2.79
C TYR A 101 -15.43 4.15 -3.34
N ASN A 102 -15.50 4.30 -4.67
CA ASN A 102 -15.76 5.59 -5.33
C ASN A 102 -14.84 6.71 -4.82
N ALA A 103 -13.58 6.36 -4.53
CA ALA A 103 -12.62 7.31 -3.99
C ALA A 103 -12.36 8.44 -4.99
N SER A 104 -12.68 9.68 -4.60
CA SER A 104 -12.27 10.90 -5.33
C SER A 104 -10.90 11.40 -4.89
N ARG A 105 -10.43 10.92 -3.73
CA ARG A 105 -9.15 11.25 -3.10
C ARG A 105 -8.62 10.02 -2.39
N ILE A 106 -7.33 9.73 -2.58
CA ILE A 106 -6.62 8.68 -1.85
C ILE A 106 -5.47 9.33 -1.10
N SER A 107 -5.34 9.00 0.18
CA SER A 107 -4.24 9.46 1.05
C SER A 107 -3.22 8.35 1.26
N LEU A 108 -2.00 8.70 1.66
CA LEU A 108 -1.06 7.74 2.22
C LEU A 108 -0.12 8.43 3.21
N PRO A 109 0.10 7.83 4.39
CA PRO A 109 1.11 8.29 5.32
C PRO A 109 2.48 7.80 4.87
N VAL A 110 3.47 8.70 4.88
CA VAL A 110 4.88 8.39 4.61
C VAL A 110 5.69 8.97 5.74
N ASN A 111 6.56 8.17 6.35
CA ASN A 111 7.48 8.70 7.35
C ASN A 111 8.25 9.88 6.74
N SER A 112 8.29 11.01 7.45
CA SER A 112 8.84 12.27 6.94
C SER A 112 10.32 12.19 6.56
N GLU A 113 11.06 11.23 7.11
CA GLU A 113 12.46 10.96 6.78
C GLU A 113 12.63 10.02 5.57
N ASN A 114 11.57 9.31 5.15
CA ASN A 114 11.62 8.37 4.03
C ASN A 114 11.48 9.08 2.67
N ILE A 115 12.51 9.85 2.31
CA ILE A 115 12.58 10.63 1.07
C ILE A 115 12.46 9.73 -0.18
N THR A 116 12.92 8.48 -0.10
CA THR A 116 12.79 7.50 -1.19
C THR A 116 11.32 7.17 -1.46
N ALA A 117 10.53 6.89 -0.42
CA ALA A 117 9.10 6.63 -0.55
C ALA A 117 8.35 7.87 -1.05
N GLN A 118 8.69 9.07 -0.56
CA GLN A 118 8.08 10.31 -1.04
C GLN A 118 8.28 10.48 -2.56
N LYS A 119 9.50 10.32 -3.06
CA LYS A 119 9.80 10.38 -4.49
C LYS A 119 9.08 9.29 -5.29
N PHE A 120 9.00 8.07 -4.74
CA PHE A 120 8.27 6.97 -5.37
C PHE A 120 6.79 7.33 -5.57
N TRP A 121 6.13 7.85 -4.53
CA TRP A 121 4.72 8.24 -4.59
C TRP A 121 4.49 9.47 -5.48
N SER A 122 5.41 10.46 -5.47
CA SER A 122 5.36 11.58 -6.42
C SER A 122 5.44 11.13 -7.87
N ASN A 123 6.26 10.13 -8.20
CA ASN A 123 6.33 9.58 -9.56
C ASN A 123 5.06 8.84 -9.99
N ILE A 124 4.22 8.42 -9.04
CA ILE A 124 2.90 7.82 -9.31
C ILE A 124 1.83 8.91 -9.51
N GLY A 125 2.07 10.12 -8.99
CA GLY A 125 1.17 11.27 -9.09
C GLY A 125 0.63 11.76 -7.74
N PHE A 126 1.10 11.23 -6.62
CA PHE A 126 0.73 11.73 -5.30
C PHE A 126 1.50 13.02 -4.98
N GLU A 127 0.79 13.99 -4.42
CA GLU A 127 1.34 15.28 -4.03
C GLU A 127 1.55 15.33 -2.51
N ILE A 128 2.64 15.95 -2.07
CA ILE A 128 2.91 16.21 -0.66
C ILE A 128 1.89 17.23 -0.15
N THR A 129 1.39 17.04 1.06
CA THR A 129 0.49 17.98 1.73
C THR A 129 1.14 18.57 2.98
N ASP A 130 0.50 19.58 3.57
CA ASP A 130 0.91 20.16 4.85
C ASP A 130 0.44 19.33 6.06
N ASP A 131 -0.30 18.23 5.84
CA ASP A 131 -0.83 17.39 6.91
C ASP A 131 0.23 16.41 7.41
N MET A 132 0.52 16.50 8.72
CA MET A 132 1.48 15.64 9.41
C MET A 132 0.92 15.15 10.74
N GLU A 133 1.21 13.89 11.07
CA GLU A 133 0.78 13.23 12.31
C GLU A 133 1.82 12.19 12.72
N ASP A 134 2.23 12.19 13.99
CA ASP A 134 3.16 11.20 14.56
C ASP A 134 4.42 10.89 13.72
N GLY A 135 4.98 11.92 13.08
CA GLY A 135 6.18 11.81 12.26
C GLY A 135 5.94 11.37 10.80
N TYR A 136 4.69 11.09 10.44
CA TYR A 136 4.24 10.83 9.07
C TYR A 136 3.74 12.12 8.42
N LEU A 137 4.15 12.34 7.17
CA LEU A 137 3.49 13.30 6.28
C LEU A 137 2.47 12.56 5.41
N TYR A 138 1.37 13.22 5.10
CA TYR A 138 0.37 12.65 4.20
C TYR A 138 0.61 13.15 2.77
N MET A 139 0.62 12.21 1.83
CA MET A 139 0.55 12.52 0.40
C MET A 139 -0.82 12.16 -0.14
N ARG A 140 -1.28 12.87 -1.18
CA ARG A 140 -2.62 12.69 -1.74
C ARG A 140 -2.64 12.62 -3.25
N LEU A 141 -3.51 11.77 -3.77
CA LEU A 141 -3.88 11.73 -5.18
C LEU A 141 -5.36 12.06 -5.30
N TYR A 142 -5.67 13.03 -6.16
CA TYR A 142 -7.05 13.37 -6.53
C TYR A 142 -7.41 12.68 -7.84
N ILE A 143 -8.47 11.90 -7.84
CA ILE A 143 -8.94 11.18 -9.02
C ILE A 143 -9.90 12.10 -9.77
N PRO A 144 -9.59 12.52 -11.00
CA PRO A 144 -10.47 13.38 -11.77
C PRO A 144 -11.84 12.71 -11.96
N GLU A 145 -12.94 13.47 -11.87
CA GLU A 145 -14.31 12.98 -12.09
C GLU A 145 -14.59 12.43 -13.50
N LYS A 146 -13.58 12.32 -14.37
CA LYS A 146 -13.75 11.89 -15.76
C LYS A 146 -13.21 10.49 -15.95
N TYR A 147 -14.09 9.49 -15.82
CA TYR A 147 -14.35 8.39 -16.76
C TYR A 147 -15.52 7.57 -16.18
N VAL A 148 -16.74 8.11 -16.29
CA VAL A 148 -17.98 7.32 -16.28
C VAL A 148 -18.49 7.25 -17.70
#